data_AF-A0A954FEV1-F1
#
_entry.id   AF-A0A954FEV1-F1
#
_cell.length_a   1.000
_cell.length_b   1.000
_cell.length_c   1.000
_cell.angle_alpha   90.00
_cell.angle_beta   90.00
_cell.angle_gamma   90.00
#
_symmetry.space_group_name_H-M   'P 1'
#
loop_
_entity.id
_entity.type
_entity.pdbx_description
1 polymer ?
#
loop_
_entity_poly.entity_id
_entity_poly.type
_entity_poly.pdbx_seq_one_letter_code
_entity_poly.pdbx_strand_id
1 'polypeptide(L)'
;MPDCYIALGGNQGPVRETFSRALERLDQHPEISVIKTSDWIETAPVGDQTSDPFLNGAAQLSVSLSPESLLKELQLLETDMGRTREVRWGARPLDLDMLLYDQLVIHTENLVVPHPACWYRRFVLDPLAEIAADVIHPEKQITIQELRQRLLVKPFQFVLAGLPPEETALLIRKLQQLYPEVQFSSWETQELTGSISQEPTLIVWLGAPTSATRFEDLPLIPRLDLSEYQKNTERIVHVLQSALDFR
;
A
#
# COMPACT_ATOMS: atom_id res chain seq x y z
N MET A 1 25.45 1.35 -8.42
CA MET A 1 24.20 0.73 -8.89
C MET A 1 23.09 1.28 -8.01
N PRO A 2 21.99 1.80 -8.58
CA PRO A 2 20.86 2.28 -7.79
C PRO A 2 20.26 1.19 -6.90
N ASP A 3 19.77 1.61 -5.73
CA ASP A 3 18.97 0.78 -4.84
C ASP A 3 17.53 0.71 -5.33
N CYS A 4 16.96 -0.50 -5.35
CA CYS A 4 15.55 -0.73 -5.63
C CYS A 4 14.94 -1.57 -4.51
N TYR A 5 13.75 -1.22 -4.06
CA TYR A 5 13.02 -1.97 -3.05
C TYR A 5 11.79 -2.60 -3.69
N ILE A 6 11.62 -3.90 -3.50
CA ILE A 6 10.47 -4.66 -4.01
C ILE A 6 9.70 -5.30 -2.86
N ALA A 7 8.39 -5.46 -3.03
CA ALA A 7 7.58 -6.34 -2.20
C ALA A 7 7.42 -7.71 -2.87
N LEU A 8 7.32 -8.75 -2.05
CA LEU A 8 6.94 -10.10 -2.46
C LEU A 8 5.61 -10.45 -1.79
N GLY A 9 4.66 -10.99 -2.55
CA GLY A 9 3.35 -11.42 -2.03
C GLY A 9 2.87 -12.73 -2.65
N GLY A 10 2.33 -13.66 -1.88
CA GLY A 10 1.80 -14.92 -2.42
C GLY A 10 1.00 -15.70 -1.38
N ASN A 11 0.03 -16.48 -1.84
CA ASN A 11 -0.82 -17.31 -0.97
C ASN A 11 -1.20 -18.66 -1.59
N GLN A 12 -0.64 -19.02 -2.75
CA GLN A 12 -0.99 -20.23 -3.48
C GLN A 12 0.22 -21.15 -3.68
N GLY A 13 0.06 -22.43 -3.32
CA GLY A 13 1.10 -23.43 -3.50
C GLY A 13 2.27 -23.28 -2.50
N PRO A 14 3.47 -23.76 -2.86
CA PRO A 14 4.66 -23.67 -1.99
C PRO A 14 5.25 -22.26 -2.04
N VAL A 15 4.59 -21.31 -1.37
CA VAL A 15 4.92 -19.87 -1.48
C VAL A 15 6.33 -19.57 -0.98
N ARG A 16 6.76 -20.19 0.13
CA ARG A 16 8.09 -20.00 0.70
C ARG A 16 9.19 -20.43 -0.28
N GLU A 17 9.04 -21.60 -0.87
CA GLU A 17 9.96 -22.12 -1.88
C GLU A 17 9.93 -21.27 -3.16
N THR A 18 8.75 -20.78 -3.55
CA THR A 18 8.58 -19.86 -4.67
C THR A 18 9.33 -18.55 -4.44
N PHE A 19 9.23 -17.96 -3.24
CA PHE A 19 9.95 -16.74 -2.87
C PHE A 19 11.46 -16.96 -2.88
N SER A 20 11.95 -18.04 -2.27
CA SER A 20 13.39 -18.37 -2.28
C SER A 20 13.92 -18.48 -3.71
N ARG A 21 13.22 -19.23 -4.57
CA ARG A 21 13.62 -19.41 -5.98
C ARG A 21 13.58 -18.11 -6.78
N ALA A 22 12.60 -17.25 -6.51
CA ALA A 22 12.50 -15.94 -7.16
C ALA A 22 13.71 -15.05 -6.79
N LEU A 23 14.04 -14.98 -5.50
CA LEU A 23 15.19 -14.20 -5.02
C LEU A 23 16.53 -14.76 -5.55
N GLU A 24 16.71 -16.08 -5.55
CA GLU A 24 17.88 -16.72 -6.17
C GLU A 24 18.00 -16.40 -7.66
N ARG A 25 16.87 -16.38 -8.39
CA ARG A 25 16.86 -16.08 -9.82
C ARG A 25 17.20 -14.62 -10.10
N LEU A 26 16.72 -13.70 -9.27
CA LEU A 26 17.10 -12.29 -9.33
C LEU A 26 18.60 -12.12 -9.07
N ASP A 27 19.15 -12.79 -8.05
CA ASP A 27 20.58 -12.68 -7.71
C ASP A 27 21.52 -13.31 -8.75
N GLN A 28 21.00 -14.25 -9.55
CA GLN A 28 21.73 -14.83 -10.69
C GLN A 28 21.74 -13.91 -11.93
N HIS A 29 20.90 -12.88 -11.98
CA HIS A 29 20.87 -11.96 -13.11
C HIS A 29 22.10 -11.03 -13.06
N PRO A 30 22.87 -10.87 -14.17
CA PRO A 30 24.16 -10.14 -14.14
C PRO A 30 24.05 -8.65 -13.75
N GLU A 31 22.85 -8.08 -13.83
CA GLU A 31 22.57 -6.67 -13.54
C GLU A 31 21.73 -6.45 -12.28
N ILE A 32 21.48 -7.50 -11.48
CA ILE A 32 20.70 -7.43 -10.25
C ILE A 32 21.48 -8.16 -9.15
N SER A 33 21.54 -7.59 -7.96
CA SER A 33 22.05 -8.28 -6.77
C SER A 33 21.06 -8.11 -5.63
N VAL A 34 20.71 -9.21 -4.96
CA VAL A 34 19.84 -9.18 -3.77
C VAL A 34 20.70 -8.83 -2.56
N ILE A 35 20.51 -7.63 -2.02
CA ILE A 35 21.35 -7.08 -0.95
C ILE A 35 20.85 -7.51 0.42
N LYS A 36 19.53 -7.42 0.64
CA LYS A 36 18.85 -7.77 1.90
C LYS A 36 17.43 -8.24 1.63
N THR A 37 16.92 -9.06 2.53
CA THR A 37 15.53 -9.50 2.57
C THR A 37 14.98 -9.33 3.97
N SER A 38 13.71 -8.96 4.10
CA SER A 38 13.02 -8.97 5.39
C SER A 38 12.67 -10.40 5.80
N ASP A 39 12.23 -10.56 7.05
CA ASP A 39 11.43 -11.71 7.42
C ASP A 39 10.13 -11.75 6.57
N TRP A 40 9.60 -12.96 6.39
CA TRP A 40 8.32 -13.16 5.72
C TRP A 40 7.20 -13.30 6.74
N ILE A 41 6.18 -12.45 6.60
CA ILE A 41 5.05 -12.38 7.53
C ILE A 41 3.78 -12.91 6.88
N GLU A 42 2.97 -13.60 7.67
CA GLU A 42 1.63 -13.98 7.26
C GLU A 42 0.65 -12.84 7.55
N THR A 43 -0.25 -12.58 6.61
CA THR A 43 -1.24 -11.51 6.69
C THR A 43 -2.57 -11.99 6.13
N ALA A 44 -3.69 -11.60 6.75
CA ALA A 44 -5.00 -11.79 6.15
C ALA A 44 -5.08 -11.16 4.73
N PRO A 45 -5.91 -11.71 3.84
CA PRO A 45 -6.10 -11.15 2.50
C PRO A 45 -6.82 -9.79 2.55
N VAL A 46 -6.54 -8.93 1.56
CA VAL A 46 -7.34 -7.72 1.31
C VAL A 46 -8.48 -8.07 0.36
N GLY A 47 -9.70 -7.71 0.74
CA GLY A 47 -10.92 -8.05 0.01
C GLY A 47 -11.40 -9.48 0.28
N ASP A 48 -12.26 -9.98 -0.61
CA ASP A 48 -13.05 -11.20 -0.43
C ASP A 48 -12.73 -12.30 -1.45
N GLN A 49 -11.73 -12.07 -2.32
CA GLN A 49 -11.39 -12.98 -3.41
C GLN A 49 -10.73 -14.28 -2.95
N THR A 50 -10.23 -14.31 -1.72
CA THR A 50 -9.62 -15.49 -1.09
C THR A 50 -9.72 -15.34 0.42
N SER A 51 -9.78 -16.47 1.13
CA SER A 51 -9.69 -16.55 2.58
C SER A 51 -8.30 -16.99 3.06
N ASP A 52 -7.44 -17.44 2.15
CA ASP A 52 -6.13 -17.98 2.50
C ASP A 52 -5.16 -16.85 2.83
N PRO A 53 -4.42 -16.93 3.95
CA PRO A 53 -3.42 -15.93 4.31
C PRO A 53 -2.35 -15.77 3.24
N PHE A 54 -1.91 -14.52 3.04
CA PHE A 54 -0.75 -14.20 2.22
C PHE A 54 0.52 -14.25 3.05
N LEU A 55 1.57 -14.79 2.46
CA LEU A 55 2.93 -14.51 2.87
C LEU A 55 3.40 -13.23 2.16
N ASN A 56 3.92 -12.27 2.91
CA ASN A 56 4.48 -11.03 2.39
C ASN A 56 5.91 -10.81 2.89
N GLY A 57 6.73 -10.18 2.07
CA GLY A 57 8.10 -9.80 2.41
C GLY A 57 8.59 -8.62 1.56
N ALA A 58 9.79 -8.15 1.85
CA ALA A 58 10.46 -7.12 1.08
C ALA A 58 11.90 -7.52 0.77
N ALA A 59 12.44 -7.02 -0.35
CA ALA A 59 13.85 -7.18 -0.68
C ALA A 59 14.44 -5.85 -1.18
N GLN A 60 15.69 -5.61 -0.77
CA GLN A 60 16.54 -4.56 -1.32
C GLN A 60 17.40 -5.17 -2.43
N LEU A 61 17.37 -4.55 -3.59
CA LEU A 61 18.14 -4.91 -4.76
C LEU A 61 19.13 -3.79 -5.09
N SER A 62 20.33 -4.15 -5.54
CA SER A 62 21.25 -3.26 -6.24
C SER A 62 21.15 -3.59 -7.73
N VAL A 63 20.71 -2.63 -8.55
CA VAL A 63 20.29 -2.90 -9.93
C VAL A 63 21.02 -2.00 -10.92
N SER A 64 21.42 -2.50 -12.10
CA SER A 64 21.94 -1.68 -13.22
C SER A 64 20.92 -1.46 -14.34
N LEU A 65 19.86 -2.28 -14.39
CA LEU A 65 18.75 -2.16 -15.34
C LEU A 65 17.97 -0.86 -15.13
N SER A 66 17.42 -0.29 -16.21
CA SER A 66 16.42 0.78 -16.08
C SER A 66 15.17 0.28 -15.32
N PRO A 67 14.37 1.18 -14.71
CA PRO A 67 13.13 0.80 -14.02
C PRO A 67 12.18 -0.02 -14.90
N GLU A 68 12.04 0.32 -16.17
CA GLU A 68 11.17 -0.41 -17.11
C GLU A 68 11.70 -1.80 -17.46
N SER A 69 13.03 -1.94 -17.60
CA SER A 69 13.65 -3.24 -17.82
C SER A 69 13.53 -4.12 -16.58
N LEU A 70 13.75 -3.56 -15.39
CA LEU A 70 13.53 -4.27 -14.13
C LEU A 70 12.07 -4.72 -14.00
N LEU A 71 11.10 -3.84 -14.28
CA LEU A 71 9.67 -4.21 -14.25
C LEU A 71 9.38 -5.43 -15.13
N LYS A 72 9.95 -5.46 -16.35
CA LYS A 72 9.80 -6.60 -17.26
C LYS A 72 10.39 -7.88 -16.68
N GLU A 73 11.60 -7.82 -16.11
CA GLU A 73 12.23 -8.98 -15.46
C GLU A 73 11.39 -9.50 -14.28
N LEU A 74 10.85 -8.61 -13.44
CA LEU A 74 9.95 -9.00 -12.35
C LEU A 74 8.69 -9.71 -12.88
N GLN A 75 8.06 -9.17 -13.93
CA GLN A 75 6.87 -9.78 -14.54
C GLN A 75 7.14 -11.12 -15.24
N LEU A 76 8.31 -11.27 -15.87
CA LEU A 76 8.75 -12.54 -16.44
C LEU A 76 8.92 -13.58 -15.33
N LEU A 77 9.58 -13.20 -14.24
CA LEU A 77 9.78 -14.09 -13.09
C LEU A 77 8.47 -14.54 -12.46
N GLU A 78 7.49 -13.66 -12.33
CA GLU A 78 6.14 -14.03 -11.88
C GLU A 78 5.49 -15.07 -12.79
N THR A 79 5.62 -14.88 -14.10
CA THR A 79 5.05 -15.79 -15.11
C THR A 79 5.74 -17.16 -15.04
N ASP A 80 7.06 -17.18 -14.90
CA ASP A 80 7.86 -18.41 -14.75
C ASP A 80 7.55 -19.16 -13.44
N MET A 81 7.13 -18.44 -12.40
CA MET A 81 6.68 -19.01 -11.13
C MET A 81 5.18 -19.38 -11.13
N GLY A 82 4.52 -19.29 -12.28
CA GLY A 82 3.15 -19.80 -12.47
C GLY A 82 2.05 -18.78 -12.17
N ARG A 83 2.33 -17.47 -12.10
CA ARG A 83 1.30 -16.44 -11.95
C ARG A 83 0.46 -16.35 -13.22
N THR A 84 -0.84 -16.61 -13.12
CA THR A 84 -1.83 -16.29 -14.16
C THR A 84 -2.67 -15.08 -13.73
N ARG A 85 -2.87 -14.11 -14.62
CA ARG A 85 -3.63 -12.88 -14.33
C ARG A 85 -5.11 -13.05 -14.71
N GLU A 86 -5.77 -14.03 -14.12
CA GLU A 86 -7.18 -14.35 -14.42
C GLU A 86 -8.16 -13.52 -13.57
N VAL A 87 -7.87 -13.35 -12.28
CA VAL A 87 -8.74 -12.63 -11.33
C VAL A 87 -7.95 -11.52 -10.66
N ARG A 88 -8.45 -10.29 -10.76
CA ARG A 88 -7.89 -9.14 -10.04
C ARG A 88 -7.99 -9.42 -8.53
N TRP A 89 -6.85 -9.48 -7.87
CA TRP A 89 -6.73 -9.76 -6.42
C TRP A 89 -6.97 -11.23 -6.00
N GLY A 90 -7.03 -12.15 -6.96
CA GLY A 90 -7.14 -13.58 -6.67
C GLY A 90 -5.88 -14.20 -6.04
N ALA A 91 -5.97 -15.48 -5.71
CA ALA A 91 -4.83 -16.25 -5.22
C ALA A 91 -3.68 -16.25 -6.25
N ARG A 92 -2.44 -16.23 -5.77
CA ARG A 92 -1.26 -16.24 -6.63
C ARG A 92 -0.04 -16.88 -5.95
N PRO A 93 0.84 -17.54 -6.72
CA PRO A 93 2.08 -18.08 -6.17
C PRO A 93 3.10 -16.98 -5.83
N LEU A 94 3.13 -15.91 -6.62
CA LEU A 94 4.07 -14.80 -6.48
C LEU A 94 3.50 -13.51 -7.08
N ASP A 95 3.76 -12.39 -6.42
CA ASP A 95 3.59 -11.01 -6.85
C ASP A 95 4.87 -10.26 -6.49
N LEU A 96 5.45 -9.54 -7.44
CA LEU A 96 6.64 -8.73 -7.27
C LEU A 96 6.31 -7.28 -7.62
N ASP A 97 6.07 -6.45 -6.59
CA ASP A 97 5.78 -5.03 -6.77
C ASP A 97 7.05 -4.21 -6.56
N MET A 98 7.44 -3.40 -7.55
CA MET A 98 8.51 -2.41 -7.41
C MET A 98 8.02 -1.23 -6.56
N LEU A 99 8.55 -1.08 -5.35
CA LEU A 99 8.09 -0.08 -4.38
C LEU A 99 8.81 1.25 -4.55
N LEU A 100 10.13 1.21 -4.65
CA LEU A 100 11.02 2.37 -4.73
C LEU A 100 12.17 2.05 -5.67
N TYR A 101 12.65 3.05 -6.41
CA TYR A 101 13.86 2.94 -7.22
C TYR A 101 14.66 4.23 -7.01
N ASP A 102 15.68 4.15 -6.16
CA ASP A 102 16.47 5.28 -5.68
C ASP A 102 15.53 6.44 -5.24
N GLN A 103 15.85 7.67 -5.64
CA GLN A 103 14.99 8.85 -5.46
C GLN A 103 14.11 9.15 -6.68
N LEU A 104 13.91 8.20 -7.59
CA LEU A 104 13.13 8.42 -8.81
C LEU A 104 11.64 8.58 -8.49
N VAL A 105 11.01 9.53 -9.19
CA VAL A 105 9.57 9.72 -9.25
C VAL A 105 9.17 9.59 -10.72
N ILE A 106 8.45 8.51 -11.03
CA ILE A 106 8.05 8.10 -12.38
C ILE A 106 6.53 7.98 -12.40
N HIS A 107 5.90 8.70 -13.32
CA HIS A 107 4.45 8.58 -13.59
C HIS A 107 4.26 8.39 -15.09
N THR A 108 4.16 7.13 -15.52
CA THR A 108 3.84 6.76 -16.89
C THR A 108 2.62 5.85 -16.91
N GLU A 109 2.04 5.60 -18.08
CA GLU A 109 0.92 4.67 -18.24
C GLU A 109 1.27 3.24 -17.81
N ASN A 110 2.55 2.85 -17.90
CA ASN A 110 3.01 1.47 -17.68
C ASN A 110 3.77 1.26 -16.37
N LEU A 111 4.25 2.33 -15.73
CA LEU A 111 5.07 2.27 -14.52
C LEU A 111 4.84 3.52 -13.66
N VAL A 112 4.56 3.28 -12.37
CA VAL A 112 4.48 4.30 -11.33
C VAL A 112 5.44 3.93 -10.21
N VAL A 113 6.41 4.80 -9.92
CA VAL A 113 7.39 4.67 -8.83
C VAL A 113 7.50 6.02 -8.13
N PRO A 114 7.44 6.11 -6.79
CA PRO A 114 7.13 5.06 -5.84
C PRO A 114 5.79 4.35 -6.10
N HIS A 115 5.66 3.09 -5.69
CA HIS A 115 4.40 2.38 -5.85
C HIS A 115 3.29 3.14 -5.12
N PRO A 116 2.16 3.48 -5.79
CA PRO A 116 1.20 4.46 -5.28
C PRO A 116 0.54 4.05 -3.95
N ALA A 117 0.52 2.75 -3.66
CA ALA A 117 -0.04 2.20 -2.43
C ALA A 117 0.97 1.75 -1.37
N CYS A 118 2.29 1.88 -1.59
CA CYS A 118 3.26 1.35 -0.63
C CYS A 118 3.24 2.08 0.72
N TRP A 119 2.80 3.35 0.75
CA TRP A 119 2.90 4.22 1.91
C TRP A 119 1.77 4.08 2.94
N TYR A 120 0.73 3.29 2.65
CA TYR A 120 -0.40 3.07 3.58
C TYR A 120 -0.76 1.60 3.80
N ARG A 121 0.06 0.68 3.27
CA ARG A 121 -0.18 -0.77 3.37
C ARG A 121 0.75 -1.39 4.39
N ARG A 122 0.20 -1.97 5.46
CA ARG A 122 1.00 -2.57 6.52
C ARG A 122 1.76 -3.83 6.10
N PHE A 123 1.16 -4.68 5.28
CA PHE A 123 1.85 -5.85 4.71
C PHE A 123 3.02 -5.50 3.79
N VAL A 124 3.13 -4.22 3.37
CA VAL A 124 4.29 -3.68 2.64
C VAL A 124 5.25 -2.97 3.60
N LEU A 125 4.73 -2.06 4.44
CA LEU A 125 5.55 -1.22 5.32
C LEU A 125 6.21 -1.99 6.46
N ASP A 126 5.55 -3.01 7.03
CA ASP A 126 6.13 -3.81 8.12
C ASP A 126 7.41 -4.53 7.67
N PRO A 127 7.43 -5.32 6.57
CA PRO A 127 8.67 -5.91 6.05
C PRO A 127 9.63 -4.87 5.45
N LEU A 128 9.15 -3.83 4.78
CA LEU A 128 10.03 -2.82 4.19
C LEU A 128 10.80 -2.03 5.28
N ALA A 129 10.16 -1.69 6.40
CA ALA A 129 10.81 -0.97 7.49
C ALA A 129 11.92 -1.80 8.16
N GLU A 130 11.86 -3.13 8.10
CA GLU A 130 12.91 -4.02 8.62
C GLU A 130 14.25 -3.82 7.88
N ILE A 131 14.19 -3.60 6.57
CA ILE A 131 15.38 -3.50 5.71
C ILE A 131 15.71 -2.05 5.28
N ALA A 132 14.75 -1.13 5.39
CA ALA A 132 14.80 0.19 4.79
C ALA A 132 14.19 1.30 5.68
N ALA A 133 14.24 1.15 7.01
CA ALA A 133 13.64 2.09 7.97
C ALA A 133 13.93 3.57 7.67
N ASP A 134 15.19 3.90 7.39
CA ASP A 134 15.68 5.27 7.23
C ASP A 134 15.55 5.81 5.79
N VAL A 135 15.08 4.99 4.84
CA VAL A 135 14.89 5.43 3.46
C VAL A 135 13.77 6.46 3.42
N ILE A 136 14.05 7.61 2.80
CA ILE A 136 13.07 8.68 2.60
C ILE A 136 12.24 8.34 1.37
N HIS A 137 10.92 8.31 1.52
CA HIS A 137 10.00 8.11 0.41
C HIS A 137 10.00 9.36 -0.50
N PRO A 138 10.31 9.23 -1.82
CA PRO A 138 10.50 10.37 -2.72
C PRO A 138 9.32 11.35 -2.82
N GLU A 139 8.08 10.87 -2.78
CA GLU A 139 6.91 11.78 -2.80
C GLU A 139 6.42 12.23 -1.42
N LYS A 140 6.57 11.39 -0.39
CA LYS A 140 6.05 11.67 0.96
C LYS A 140 7.03 12.45 1.82
N GLN A 141 8.33 12.46 1.46
CA GLN A 141 9.37 13.25 2.11
C GLN A 141 9.53 12.97 3.61
N ILE A 142 9.18 11.76 4.02
CA ILE A 142 9.41 11.19 5.35
C ILE A 142 9.94 9.76 5.19
N THR A 143 10.53 9.23 6.26
CA THR A 143 11.11 7.88 6.26
C THR A 143 10.05 6.78 6.18
N ILE A 144 10.43 5.60 5.70
CA ILE A 144 9.58 4.40 5.75
C ILE A 144 9.15 4.09 7.18
N GLN A 145 10.05 4.25 8.16
CA GLN A 145 9.72 4.04 9.56
C GLN A 145 8.66 5.04 10.07
N GLU A 146 8.71 6.31 9.67
CA GLU A 146 7.67 7.29 10.02
C GLU A 146 6.33 6.94 9.36
N LEU A 147 6.31 6.54 8.09
CA LEU A 147 5.09 6.07 7.40
C LEU A 147 4.46 4.88 8.14
N ARG A 148 5.27 3.88 8.50
CA ARG A 148 4.84 2.73 9.29
C ARG A 148 4.28 3.16 10.65
N GLN A 149 4.99 4.00 11.38
CA GLN A 149 4.61 4.41 12.73
C GLN A 149 3.26 5.14 12.76
N ARG A 150 2.93 5.92 11.72
CA ARG A 150 1.63 6.58 11.60
C ARG A 150 0.46 5.58 11.63
N LEU A 151 0.59 4.43 10.95
CA LEU A 151 -0.46 3.39 10.91
C LEU A 151 -0.60 2.62 12.24
N LEU A 152 0.40 2.67 13.10
CA LEU A 152 0.40 2.01 14.41
C LEU A 152 -0.25 2.85 15.52
N VAL A 153 -0.50 4.14 15.28
CA VAL A 153 -1.13 5.03 16.27
C VAL A 153 -2.55 4.57 16.58
N LYS A 154 -2.90 4.55 17.87
CA LYS A 154 -4.25 4.22 18.37
C LYS A 154 -4.85 5.38 19.18
N PRO A 155 -6.16 5.68 19.04
CA PRO A 155 -7.10 5.01 18.13
C PRO A 155 -6.75 5.26 16.66
N PHE A 156 -7.06 4.31 15.78
CA PHE A 156 -6.82 4.48 14.35
C PHE A 156 -7.86 5.47 13.80
N GLN A 157 -7.41 6.62 13.32
CA GLN A 157 -8.30 7.69 12.88
C GLN A 157 -8.43 7.68 11.35
N PHE A 158 -9.62 7.32 10.85
CA PHE A 158 -9.92 7.27 9.43
C PHE A 158 -10.92 8.37 9.08
N VAL A 159 -10.43 9.41 8.41
CA VAL A 159 -11.20 10.61 8.09
C VAL A 159 -11.71 10.52 6.65
N LEU A 160 -13.00 10.77 6.45
CA LEU A 160 -13.60 10.93 5.14
C LEU A 160 -13.68 12.41 4.78
N ALA A 161 -13.32 12.73 3.55
CA ALA A 161 -13.40 14.07 2.98
C ALA A 161 -14.02 14.01 1.58
N GLY A 162 -14.52 15.13 1.09
CA GLY A 162 -14.97 15.23 -0.29
C GLY A 162 -16.40 14.73 -0.53
N LEU A 163 -17.24 14.59 0.49
CA LEU A 163 -18.64 14.16 0.35
C LEU A 163 -19.63 15.13 1.03
N PRO A 164 -20.91 15.17 0.60
CA PRO A 164 -21.95 15.85 1.36
C PRO A 164 -22.07 15.30 2.81
N PRO A 165 -22.46 16.12 3.80
CA PRO A 165 -22.53 15.69 5.20
C PRO A 165 -23.43 14.47 5.45
N GLU A 166 -24.59 14.41 4.78
CA GLU A 166 -25.54 13.29 4.93
C GLU A 166 -24.98 11.97 4.38
N GLU A 167 -24.34 12.02 3.20
CA GLU A 167 -23.68 10.86 2.59
C GLU A 167 -22.51 10.37 3.45
N THR A 168 -21.71 11.32 3.94
CA THR A 168 -20.58 11.02 4.83
C THR A 168 -21.05 10.36 6.12
N ALA A 169 -22.10 10.89 6.75
CA ALA A 169 -22.67 10.31 7.97
C ALA A 169 -23.21 8.88 7.76
N LEU A 170 -23.85 8.61 6.61
CA LEU A 170 -24.31 7.27 6.27
C LEU A 170 -23.13 6.30 6.07
N LEU A 171 -22.09 6.73 5.37
CA LEU A 171 -20.90 5.91 5.12
C LEU A 171 -20.13 5.62 6.43
N ILE A 172 -19.95 6.64 7.29
CA ILE A 172 -19.36 6.47 8.62
C ILE A 172 -20.13 5.42 9.42
N ARG A 173 -21.46 5.48 9.45
CA ARG A 173 -22.27 4.48 10.19
C ARG A 173 -22.04 3.06 9.68
N LYS A 174 -21.95 2.87 8.36
CA LYS A 174 -21.67 1.56 7.74
C LYS A 174 -20.28 1.06 8.12
N LEU A 175 -19.26 1.91 7.97
CA LEU A 175 -17.88 1.54 8.28
C LEU A 175 -17.69 1.25 9.77
N GLN A 176 -18.32 2.04 10.66
CA GLN A 176 -18.26 1.84 12.11
C GLN A 176 -18.88 0.50 12.55
N GLN A 177 -19.89 -0.01 11.84
CA GLN A 177 -20.45 -1.34 12.11
C GLN A 177 -19.48 -2.46 11.73
N LEU A 178 -18.69 -2.28 10.67
CA LEU A 178 -17.71 -3.25 10.20
C LEU A 178 -16.41 -3.22 11.02
N TYR A 179 -16.01 -2.02 11.46
CA TYR A 179 -14.74 -1.76 12.15
C TYR A 179 -14.99 -0.91 13.42
N PRO A 180 -15.58 -1.49 14.48
CA PRO A 180 -15.95 -0.76 15.71
C PRO A 180 -14.76 -0.15 16.45
N GLU A 181 -13.54 -0.65 16.21
CA GLU A 181 -12.29 -0.19 16.82
C GLU A 181 -11.68 1.04 16.13
N VAL A 182 -12.17 1.39 14.94
CA VAL A 182 -11.69 2.54 14.16
C VAL A 182 -12.50 3.78 14.50
N GLN A 183 -11.80 4.89 14.68
CA GLN A 183 -12.44 6.19 14.88
C GLN A 183 -12.68 6.86 13.52
N PHE A 184 -13.92 6.79 13.06
CA PHE A 184 -14.35 7.45 11.83
C PHE A 184 -14.83 8.87 12.09
N SER A 185 -14.54 9.77 11.15
CA SER A 185 -14.94 11.18 11.24
C SER A 185 -14.96 11.84 9.86
N SER A 186 -15.57 13.03 9.77
CA SER A 186 -15.65 13.81 8.53
C SER A 186 -14.76 15.05 8.63
N TRP A 187 -13.95 15.28 7.60
CA TRP A 187 -13.08 16.45 7.50
C TRP A 187 -13.88 17.75 7.60
N GLU A 188 -14.97 17.84 6.84
CA GLU A 188 -15.83 19.02 6.74
C GLU A 188 -16.47 19.41 8.08
N THR A 189 -16.69 18.44 8.97
CA THR A 189 -17.31 18.69 10.29
C THR A 189 -16.30 18.87 11.41
N GLN A 190 -15.07 18.38 11.24
CA GLN A 190 -14.00 18.53 12.22
C GLN A 190 -13.53 19.97 12.34
N GLU A 191 -13.44 20.72 11.22
CA GLU A 191 -13.04 22.13 11.21
C GLU A 191 -13.96 23.01 12.08
N LEU A 192 -15.25 22.66 12.20
CA LEU A 192 -16.23 23.41 13.00
C LEU A 192 -16.00 23.32 14.51
N THR A 193 -15.24 22.33 14.99
CA THR A 193 -15.09 22.07 16.43
C THR A 193 -13.80 22.62 17.05
N GLY A 194 -12.89 23.19 16.25
CA GLY A 194 -11.70 23.91 16.74
C GLY A 194 -10.68 23.07 17.54
N SER A 195 -10.84 21.75 17.58
CA SER A 195 -10.03 20.83 18.38
C SER A 195 -9.45 19.74 17.48
N ILE A 196 -8.29 19.99 16.88
CA ILE A 196 -7.42 18.94 16.35
C ILE A 196 -6.58 18.47 17.53
N SER A 197 -7.06 17.49 18.32
CA SER A 197 -6.24 16.99 19.43
C SER A 197 -5.13 16.05 18.95
N GLN A 198 -5.28 15.43 17.77
CA GLN A 198 -4.32 14.51 17.15
C GLN A 198 -4.45 14.54 15.61
N GLU A 199 -3.33 14.38 14.89
CA GLU A 199 -3.35 14.25 13.43
C GLU A 199 -4.07 12.96 12.98
N PRO A 200 -4.89 13.00 11.92
CA PRO A 200 -5.49 11.79 11.34
C PRO A 200 -4.45 10.74 10.96
N THR A 201 -4.82 9.46 11.07
CA THR A 201 -3.99 8.34 10.59
C THR A 201 -4.07 8.24 9.06
N LEU A 202 -5.28 8.31 8.51
CA LEU A 202 -5.56 8.35 7.07
C LEU A 202 -6.71 9.32 6.78
N ILE A 203 -6.60 10.04 5.66
CA ILE A 203 -7.68 10.86 5.12
C ILE A 203 -7.99 10.32 3.72
N VAL A 204 -9.23 9.92 3.48
CA VAL A 204 -9.70 9.49 2.17
C VAL A 204 -10.62 10.56 1.59
N TRP A 205 -10.23 11.09 0.43
CA TRP A 205 -11.01 12.05 -0.33
C TRP A 205 -11.80 11.35 -1.43
N LEU A 206 -13.11 11.61 -1.49
CA LEU A 206 -14.04 10.95 -2.42
C LEU A 206 -14.60 11.89 -3.50
N GLY A 207 -14.24 13.18 -3.47
CA GLY A 207 -14.37 14.10 -4.60
C GLY A 207 -15.76 14.29 -5.22
N ALA A 208 -16.83 14.31 -4.40
CA ALA A 208 -18.16 14.67 -4.87
C ALA A 208 -18.15 16.04 -5.57
N PRO A 209 -18.85 16.22 -6.71
CA PRO A 209 -18.90 17.50 -7.43
C PRO A 209 -19.39 18.69 -6.60
N THR A 210 -20.14 18.41 -5.53
CA THR A 210 -20.72 19.39 -4.61
C THR A 210 -19.87 19.61 -3.36
N SER A 211 -18.72 18.95 -3.23
CA SER A 211 -17.84 19.13 -2.07
C SER A 211 -17.15 20.49 -2.09
N ALA A 212 -17.06 21.12 -0.92
CA ALA A 212 -16.28 22.34 -0.72
C ALA A 212 -14.77 22.05 -0.56
N THR A 213 -14.40 20.82 -0.18
CA THR A 213 -13.01 20.42 0.08
C THR A 213 -12.39 19.87 -1.20
N ARG A 214 -11.34 20.51 -1.73
CA ARG A 214 -10.56 19.95 -2.85
C ARG A 214 -9.46 19.04 -2.33
N PHE A 215 -8.99 18.12 -3.15
CA PHE A 215 -7.93 17.19 -2.76
C PHE A 215 -6.64 17.93 -2.36
N GLU A 216 -6.33 19.03 -3.05
CA GLU A 216 -5.12 19.80 -2.81
C GLU A 216 -5.13 20.54 -1.46
N ASP A 217 -6.31 20.77 -0.88
CA ASP A 217 -6.49 21.49 0.37
C ASP A 217 -6.20 20.61 1.60
N LEU A 218 -6.17 19.28 1.43
CA LEU A 218 -5.83 18.30 2.47
C LEU A 218 -4.31 18.23 2.71
N PRO A 219 -3.81 17.83 3.89
CA PRO A 219 -2.38 17.68 4.13
C PRO A 219 -1.78 16.56 3.24
N LEU A 220 -0.57 16.77 2.71
CA LEU A 220 0.12 15.83 1.79
C LEU A 220 0.18 14.40 2.33
N ILE A 221 0.34 14.28 3.64
CA ILE A 221 0.15 13.05 4.41
C ILE A 221 -0.93 13.33 5.47
N PRO A 222 -1.91 12.45 5.66
CA PRO A 222 -2.08 11.15 5.04
C PRO A 222 -3.23 11.11 4.01
N ARG A 223 -3.30 12.09 3.09
CA ARG A 223 -4.38 12.17 2.09
C ARG A 223 -4.26 11.09 1.00
N LEU A 224 -5.39 10.46 0.68
CA LEU A 224 -5.59 9.50 -0.41
C LEU A 224 -6.73 9.96 -1.31
N ASP A 225 -6.50 9.96 -2.61
CA ASP A 225 -7.56 10.20 -3.59
C ASP A 225 -8.24 8.87 -3.92
N LEU A 226 -9.53 8.76 -3.58
CA LEU A 226 -10.42 7.68 -3.97
C LEU A 226 -11.67 8.20 -4.69
N SER A 227 -11.58 9.35 -5.36
CA SER A 227 -12.71 9.99 -6.05
C SER A 227 -13.34 9.11 -7.13
N GLU A 228 -12.54 8.30 -7.83
CA GLU A 228 -13.03 7.28 -8.78
C GLU A 228 -13.93 6.22 -8.11
N TYR A 229 -13.87 6.10 -6.79
CA TYR A 229 -14.56 5.09 -5.99
C TYR A 229 -15.60 5.68 -5.04
N GLN A 230 -16.08 6.90 -5.31
CA GLN A 230 -17.06 7.62 -4.47
C GLN A 230 -18.25 6.75 -4.00
N LYS A 231 -18.74 5.87 -4.88
CA LYS A 231 -19.89 4.99 -4.63
C LYS A 231 -19.52 3.54 -4.31
N ASN A 232 -18.24 3.25 -4.13
CA ASN A 232 -17.71 1.91 -3.92
C ASN A 232 -17.18 1.77 -2.48
N THR A 233 -18.08 1.42 -1.56
CA THR A 233 -17.73 1.17 -0.15
C THR A 233 -16.71 0.03 -0.01
N GLU A 234 -16.74 -0.98 -0.86
CA GLU A 234 -15.78 -2.10 -0.83
C GLU A 234 -14.35 -1.60 -1.04
N ARG A 235 -14.14 -0.65 -1.96
CA ARG A 235 -12.81 -0.09 -2.19
C ARG A 235 -12.27 0.67 -0.98
N ILE A 236 -13.14 1.38 -0.28
CA ILE A 236 -12.79 2.08 0.97
C ILE A 236 -12.43 1.07 2.05
N VAL A 237 -13.20 -0.01 2.17
CA VAL A 237 -12.91 -1.13 3.06
C VAL A 237 -11.56 -1.76 2.74
N HIS A 238 -11.22 -1.97 1.46
CA HIS A 238 -9.92 -2.52 1.05
C HIS A 238 -8.74 -1.63 1.47
N VAL A 239 -8.88 -0.30 1.37
CA VAL A 239 -7.86 0.64 1.85
C VAL A 239 -7.70 0.52 3.36
N LEU A 240 -8.82 0.50 4.10
CA LEU A 240 -8.82 0.36 5.56
C LEU A 240 -8.20 -0.98 6.01
N GLN A 241 -8.63 -2.10 5.43
CA GLN A 241 -8.05 -3.44 5.67
C GLN A 241 -6.54 -3.41 5.47
N SER A 242 -6.09 -2.76 4.39
CA SER A 242 -4.67 -2.64 4.08
C SER A 242 -3.84 -1.85 5.10
N ALA A 243 -4.48 -0.97 5.85
CA ALA A 243 -3.83 -0.06 6.77
C ALA A 243 -3.91 -0.46 8.25
N LEU A 244 -4.89 -1.27 8.67
CA LEU A 244 -5.14 -1.53 10.10
C LEU A 244 -4.15 -2.51 10.73
N ASP A 245 -4.26 -3.78 10.39
CA ASP A 245 -3.32 -4.86 10.63
C ASP A 245 -4.03 -6.16 10.27
N PHE A 246 -3.23 -7.19 10.08
CA PHE A 246 -3.58 -8.43 9.42
C PHE A 246 -3.30 -9.68 10.25
N ARG A 247 -3.21 -9.56 11.57
CA ARG A 247 -3.01 -10.70 12.49
C ARG A 247 -4.32 -11.18 13.08
#